data_AF-A0A7Y9XND9-F1
#
_entry.id   AF-A0A7Y9XND9-F1
#
_cell.length_a   1.000
_cell.length_b   1.000
_cell.length_c   1.000
_cell.angle_alpha   90.00
_cell.angle_beta   90.00
_cell.angle_gamma   90.00
#
_symmetry.space_group_name_H-M   'P 1'
#
loop_
_entity.id
_entity.type
_entity.pdbx_description
1 polymer ?
#
loop_
_entity_poly.entity_id
_entity_poly.type
_entity_poly.pdbx_seq_one_letter_code
_entity_poly.pdbx_strand_id
1 'polypeptide(L)' 'MNTARHRLTPRKLLLSKWTAATPQNREKHFLVTELFCDEEGTVLEVELQAVLSKRAQRIDWRVLQDADNWKMGWR' A
#
# COMPACT_ATOMS: atom_id res chain seq x y z
N MET A 1 -18.23 11.92 8.64
CA MET A 1 -17.64 10.62 9.05
C MET A 1 -16.14 10.83 9.14
N ASN A 2 -15.53 10.55 10.28
CA ASN A 2 -14.11 10.79 10.49
C ASN A 2 -13.34 9.60 9.91
N THR A 3 -12.89 9.69 8.66
CA THR A 3 -12.10 8.64 8.00
C THR A 3 -10.76 8.54 8.70
N ALA A 4 -10.48 7.38 9.31
CA ALA A 4 -9.21 7.16 9.96
C ALA A 4 -8.11 7.15 8.89
N ARG A 5 -7.03 7.90 9.12
CA ARG A 5 -5.94 8.06 8.15
C ARG A 5 -4.60 7.71 8.77
N HIS A 6 -3.84 6.82 8.12
CA HIS A 6 -2.48 6.50 8.53
C HIS A 6 -1.55 7.68 8.23
N ARG A 7 -0.70 8.03 9.20
CA ARG A 7 0.42 8.96 8.98
C ARG A 7 1.62 8.17 8.47
N LEU A 8 1.89 8.28 7.17
CA LEU A 8 2.94 7.52 6.49
C LEU A 8 4.09 8.41 6.07
N THR A 9 5.28 7.84 6.04
CA THR A 9 6.46 8.46 5.42
C THR A 9 6.71 7.72 4.10
N PRO A 10 6.49 8.33 2.92
CA PRO A 10 6.49 7.61 1.65
C PRO A 10 7.77 6.84 1.35
N ARG A 11 8.93 7.43 1.69
CA ARG A 11 10.25 6.79 1.52
C ARG A 11 10.46 5.54 2.39
N LYS A 12 9.61 5.31 3.39
CA LYS A 12 9.64 4.13 4.27
C LYS A 12 8.61 3.07 3.87
N LEU A 13 7.94 3.23 2.72
CA LEU A 13 6.93 2.27 2.27
C LEU A 13 7.54 1.00 1.69
N LEU A 14 8.80 1.00 1.23
CA LEU A 14 9.42 -0.21 0.70
C LEU A 14 9.41 -1.34 1.74
N LEU A 15 8.94 -2.52 1.35
CA LEU A 15 8.72 -3.70 2.20
C LEU A 15 7.68 -3.52 3.33
N SER A 16 6.92 -2.44 3.33
CA SER A 16 5.80 -2.28 4.25
C SER A 16 4.68 -3.28 3.93
N LYS A 17 4.03 -3.77 4.98
CA LYS A 17 3.03 -4.84 4.93
C LYS A 17 1.64 -4.26 5.10
N TRP A 18 0.70 -4.73 4.30
CA TRP A 18 -0.65 -4.21 4.25
C TRP A 18 -1.69 -5.32 4.18
N THR A 19 -2.82 -5.10 4.84
CA THR A 19 -4.03 -5.91 4.75
C THR A 19 -5.11 -5.07 4.09
N ALA A 20 -5.72 -5.57 3.00
CA ALA A 20 -6.93 -4.99 2.45
C ALA A 20 -8.09 -5.16 3.44
N ALA A 21 -8.80 -4.08 3.74
CA ALA A 21 -9.95 -4.11 4.64
C ALA A 21 -11.13 -4.88 4.03
N THR A 22 -11.29 -4.80 2.71
CA THR A 22 -12.25 -5.55 1.90
C THR A 22 -11.50 -6.37 0.82
N PRO A 23 -11.03 -7.58 1.15
CA PRO A 23 -10.30 -8.42 0.20
C PRO A 23 -11.12 -8.74 -1.04
N GLN A 24 -10.50 -8.65 -2.21
CA GLN A 24 -11.07 -9.10 -3.48
C GLN A 24 -10.20 -10.22 -4.04
N ASN A 25 -10.76 -11.15 -4.81
CA ASN A 25 -10.02 -12.27 -5.40
C ASN A 25 -9.21 -13.11 -4.38
N ARG A 26 -9.65 -13.16 -3.12
CA ARG A 26 -8.93 -13.78 -1.98
C ARG A 26 -7.57 -13.13 -1.66
N GLU A 27 -7.30 -11.94 -2.21
CA GLU A 27 -6.11 -11.15 -1.95
C GLU A 27 -6.34 -10.29 -0.69
N LYS A 28 -5.87 -10.79 0.46
CA LYS A 28 -5.95 -10.07 1.73
C LYS A 28 -4.66 -9.33 2.06
N HIS A 29 -3.52 -9.98 1.88
CA HIS A 29 -2.21 -9.45 2.29
C HIS A 29 -1.38 -9.00 1.11
N PHE A 30 -0.75 -7.85 1.28
CA PHE A 30 0.05 -7.19 0.27
C PHE A 30 1.36 -6.68 0.87
N LEU A 31 2.38 -6.60 0.01
CA LEU A 31 3.69 -6.05 0.33
C LEU A 31 4.01 -4.96 -0.70
N VAL A 32 4.55 -3.83 -0.24
CA VAL A 32 5.14 -2.86 -1.17
C VAL A 32 6.50 -3.39 -1.61
N THR A 33 6.68 -3.61 -2.90
CA THR A 33 7.89 -4.21 -3.49
C THR A 33 8.79 -3.20 -4.18
N GLU A 34 8.24 -2.07 -4.63
CA GLU A 34 8.99 -1.01 -5.32
C GLU A 34 8.42 0.37 -5.01
N LEU A 35 9.27 1.40 -5.08
CA LEU A 35 8.89 2.81 -4.98
C LEU A 35 9.18 3.50 -6.32
N PHE A 36 8.20 4.20 -6.85
CA PHE A 36 8.37 5.01 -8.06
C PHE A 36 8.43 6.49 -7.66
N CYS A 37 9.53 7.13 -8.04
CA CYS A 37 9.82 8.52 -7.72
C CYS A 37 9.88 9.39 -8.98
N ASP A 38 9.64 10.67 -8.85
CA ASP A 38 10.00 11.67 -9.87
C ASP A 38 11.51 11.96 -9.87
N GLU A 39 11.92 12.90 -10.74
CA GLU A 39 13.30 13.34 -10.91
C GLU A 39 13.89 13.96 -9.62
N GLU A 40 13.05 14.51 -8.74
CA GLU A 40 13.45 15.10 -7.45
C GLU A 40 13.49 14.06 -6.31
N GLY A 41 13.14 12.80 -6.60
CA GLY A 41 13.09 11.71 -5.62
C GLY A 41 11.85 11.75 -4.74
N THR A 42 10.79 12.45 -5.14
CA THR A 42 9.50 12.41 -4.46
C THR A 42 8.77 11.13 -4.85
N VAL A 43 8.37 10.32 -3.86
CA VAL A 43 7.60 9.10 -4.10
C VAL A 43 6.20 9.49 -4.59
N LEU A 44 5.84 9.01 -5.78
CA LEU A 44 4.53 9.21 -6.39
C LEU A 44 3.65 7.97 -6.25
N GLU A 45 4.24 6.81 -6.55
CA GLU A 45 3.52 5.54 -6.61
C GLU A 45 4.35 4.44 -5.97
N VAL A 46 3.67 3.34 -5.66
CA VAL A 46 4.30 2.11 -5.18
C VAL A 46 3.82 0.93 -5.99
N GLU A 47 4.68 -0.07 -6.14
CA GLU A 47 4.24 -1.40 -6.53
C GLU A 47 3.72 -2.12 -5.28
N LEU A 48 2.45 -2.51 -5.31
CA LEU A 48 1.79 -3.26 -4.26
C LEU A 48 1.51 -4.68 -4.76
N GLN A 49 2.20 -5.67 -4.21
CA GLN A 49 2.08 -7.07 -4.64
C GLN A 49 1.26 -7.88 -3.64
N ALA A 50 0.23 -8.57 -4.13
CA ALA A 50 -0.53 -9.55 -3.37
C ALA A 50 0.35 -10.75 -3.01
N VAL A 51 0.39 -11.12 -1.73
CA VAL A 51 1.26 -12.21 -1.24
C VAL A 51 0.89 -13.56 -1.84
N LEU A 52 -0.43 -13.81 -1.96
CA LEU A 52 -0.98 -15.10 -2.41
C LEU A 52 -0.86 -15.29 -3.92
N SER A 53 -1.40 -14.36 -4.71
CA SER A 53 -1.48 -14.48 -6.17
C SER A 53 -0.21 -14.01 -6.89
N LYS A 54 0.69 -13.28 -6.18
CA LYS A 54 1.82 -12.55 -6.76
C LYS A 54 1.43 -11.48 -7.78
N ARG A 55 0.14 -11.16 -7.89
CA ARG A 55 -0.31 -10.04 -8.72
C ARG A 55 0.24 -8.74 -8.15
N ALA A 56 0.94 -7.99 -8.98
CA ALA A 56 1.42 -6.65 -8.68
C ALA A 56 0.49 -5.61 -9.31
N GLN A 57 0.38 -4.48 -8.64
CA GLN A 57 -0.30 -3.30 -9.17
C GLN A 57 0.45 -2.05 -8.76
N ARG A 58 0.46 -1.05 -9.64
CA ARG A 58 1.00 0.27 -9.35
C ARG A 58 -0.14 1.18 -8.90
N ILE A 59 0.03 1.81 -7.75
CA ILE A 59 -0.97 2.69 -7.15
C ILE A 59 -0.32 3.98 -6.63
N ASP A 60 -1.07 5.08 -6.57
CA ASP A 60 -0.66 6.25 -5.78
C ASP A 60 -0.48 5.81 -4.32
N TRP A 61 0.70 6.09 -3.76
CA TRP A 61 1.03 5.66 -2.40
C TRP A 61 0.04 6.19 -1.36
N ARG A 62 -0.62 7.31 -1.64
CA ARG A 62 -1.57 7.97 -0.74
C ARG A 62 -2.81 7.13 -0.49
N VAL A 63 -3.14 6.18 -1.37
CA VAL A 63 -4.25 5.24 -1.15
C VAL A 63 -4.03 4.42 0.13
N LEU A 64 -2.78 4.09 0.46
CA LEU A 64 -2.43 3.36 1.69
C LEU A 64 -2.68 4.18 2.97
N GLN A 65 -2.92 5.49 2.86
CA GLN A 65 -3.29 6.32 4.01
C GLN A 65 -4.72 6.08 4.47
N ASP A 66 -5.61 5.62 3.60
CA ASP A 66 -7.01 5.37 3.95
C ASP A 66 -7.13 4.09 4.78
N ALA A 67 -7.44 4.25 6.07
CA ALA A 67 -7.53 3.11 6.98
C ALA A 67 -8.81 2.27 6.78
N ASP A 68 -9.81 2.80 6.07
CA ASP A 68 -11.03 2.07 5.74
C ASP A 68 -10.79 1.07 4.60
N ASN A 69 -9.77 1.32 3.76
CA ASN A 69 -9.37 0.44 2.67
C ASN A 69 -8.12 -0.39 3.02
N TRP A 70 -7.17 0.16 3.77
CA TRP A 70 -5.87 -0.45 4.03
C TRP A 70 -5.50 -0.44 5.52
N LYS A 71 -5.16 -1.62 6.05
CA LYS A 71 -4.68 -1.78 7.41
C LYS A 71 -3.19 -2.10 7.39
N MET A 72 -2.41 -1.41 8.21
CA MET A 72 -0.97 -1.66 8.31
C MET A 72 -0.67 -2.98 9.05
N GLY A 73 0.30 -3.74 8.54
CA GLY A 73 0.74 -5.04 9.06
C GLY A 73 -0.06 -6.22 8.48
N TRP A 74 0.22 -7.42 9.01
CA TRP A 74 -0.55 -8.64 8.71
C TRP A 74 -1.63 -8.84 9.77
N ARG A 75 -2.73 -8.11 9.62
CA ARG A 75 -3.95 -8.28 10.43
C ARG A 75 -5.02 -9.00 9.63
#